data_AF-A0A8J4QZR6-F1
#
_entry.id   AF-A0A8J4QZR6-F1
#
_cell.length_a   1.000
_cell.length_b   1.000
_cell.length_c   1.000
_cell.angle_alpha   90.00
_cell.angle_beta   90.00
_cell.angle_gamma   90.00
#
_symmetry.space_group_name_H-M   'P 1'
#
loop_
_entity.id
_entity.type
_entity.pdbx_description
1 polymer ?
#
loop_
_entity_poly.entity_id
_entity_poly.type
_entity_poly.pdbx_seq_one_letter_code
_entity_poly.pdbx_strand_id
1 'polypeptide(L)'
;MGSLTQLDLPSNFLTGPIPSSLGNLSELQQLYLYSNNIFGSIPEELGLLRKLWVVQLLDNSLTGPIPTSIGKMVELSDLKLHINKLSGPIPTTIGNLTKLTTLALYLNELCGSIPPSFGNLAALSDLLLQENKLSGSIPSTIGTLTMITRLSLVMNELSGTFGYMAPELAYTMKVNEKCDVFSFGALTLEIIMGKHPEDLISSLSSPTITIGDLLLKDELDQRLSLPTNEAAGEVLSIAKIAIACLHTIPQSRPTMQQVSQELSTWKSHLPNTLHTITFGEVVDLRVSTI
;
A
#
# COMPACT_ATOMS: atom_id res chain seq x y z
N MET A 1 32.60 -32.66 2.15
CA MET A 1 32.47 -31.22 1.85
C MET A 1 31.66 -30.59 2.97
N GLY A 2 32.08 -29.43 3.44
CA GLY A 2 31.91 -28.98 4.84
C GLY A 2 30.48 -28.76 5.33
N SER A 3 30.29 -29.08 6.61
CA SER A 3 29.08 -28.87 7.44
C SER A 3 28.81 -27.39 7.79
N LEU A 4 29.23 -26.46 6.93
CA LEU A 4 29.14 -25.04 7.28
C LEU A 4 27.69 -24.58 7.17
N THR A 5 27.07 -24.31 8.32
CA THR A 5 25.68 -23.84 8.42
C THR A 5 25.60 -22.33 8.57
N GLN A 6 26.67 -21.67 9.00
CA GLN A 6 26.71 -20.22 9.18
C GLN A 6 28.05 -19.68 8.68
N LEU A 7 27.99 -18.64 7.87
CA LEU A 7 29.15 -17.85 7.46
C LEU A 7 28.96 -16.42 7.93
N ASP A 8 29.82 -16.00 8.86
CA ASP A 8 29.70 -14.74 9.59
C ASP A 8 31.00 -13.93 9.43
N LEU A 9 30.97 -12.93 8.55
CA LEU A 9 32.09 -12.04 8.23
C LEU A 9 31.74 -10.53 8.19
N PRO A 10 30.80 -10.02 9.00
CA PRO A 10 30.38 -8.63 8.92
C PRO A 10 31.44 -7.67 9.46
N SER A 11 31.33 -6.40 9.08
CA SER A 11 32.15 -5.30 9.63
C SER A 11 33.65 -5.53 9.47
N ASN A 12 34.05 -6.03 8.30
CA ASN A 12 35.44 -6.24 7.91
C ASN A 12 35.80 -5.33 6.72
N PHE A 13 37.03 -5.48 6.23
CA PHE A 13 37.52 -4.80 5.01
C PHE A 13 37.56 -5.76 3.81
N LEU A 14 36.63 -6.73 3.75
CA LEU A 14 36.60 -7.69 2.64
C LEU A 14 36.33 -6.96 1.33
N THR A 15 37.08 -7.32 0.29
CA THR A 15 36.96 -6.77 -1.06
C THR A 15 36.78 -7.90 -2.07
N GLY A 16 36.50 -7.55 -3.32
CA GLY A 16 36.25 -8.52 -4.38
C GLY A 16 34.77 -8.88 -4.49
N PRO A 17 34.41 -9.69 -5.51
CA PRO A 17 33.05 -10.18 -5.69
C PRO A 17 32.72 -11.35 -4.78
N ILE A 18 31.42 -11.54 -4.53
CA ILE A 18 30.90 -12.77 -3.92
C ILE A 18 31.20 -13.92 -4.90
N PRO A 19 31.99 -14.93 -4.52
CA PRO A 19 32.36 -15.99 -5.44
C PRO A 19 31.18 -16.92 -5.73
N SER A 20 30.98 -17.31 -6.98
CA SER A 20 29.92 -18.26 -7.37
C SER A 20 30.05 -19.63 -6.68
N SER A 21 31.28 -20.01 -6.29
CA SER A 21 31.54 -21.21 -5.51
C SER A 21 30.88 -21.23 -4.13
N LEU A 22 30.41 -20.08 -3.62
CA LEU A 22 29.60 -20.02 -2.40
C LEU A 22 28.31 -20.85 -2.54
N GLY A 23 27.77 -20.98 -3.76
CA GLY A 23 26.62 -21.83 -4.07
C GLY A 23 26.86 -23.33 -3.82
N ASN A 24 28.10 -23.77 -3.61
CA ASN A 24 28.42 -25.16 -3.29
C ASN A 24 28.23 -25.50 -1.80
N LEU A 25 27.97 -24.52 -0.93
CA LEU A 25 27.78 -24.72 0.50
C LEU A 25 26.34 -25.12 0.82
N SER A 26 25.87 -26.27 0.31
CA SER A 26 24.45 -26.68 0.36
C SER A 26 23.83 -26.76 1.77
N GLU A 27 24.64 -26.83 2.82
CA GLU A 27 24.21 -26.87 4.22
C GLU A 27 24.09 -25.48 4.87
N LEU A 28 24.45 -24.41 4.16
CA LEU A 28 24.45 -23.05 4.68
C LEU A 28 23.01 -22.57 4.96
N GLN A 29 22.82 -22.02 6.16
CA GLN A 29 21.55 -21.54 6.69
C GLN A 29 21.57 -20.02 6.95
N GLN A 30 22.74 -19.47 7.27
CA GLN A 30 22.91 -18.04 7.54
C GLN A 30 24.14 -17.49 6.84
N LEU A 31 23.97 -16.34 6.18
CA LEU A 31 25.03 -15.62 5.49
C LEU A 31 25.06 -14.16 5.91
N TYR A 32 26.12 -13.75 6.62
CA TYR A 32 26.37 -12.37 7.04
C TYR A 32 27.66 -11.86 6.41
N LEU A 33 27.54 -10.98 5.41
CA LEU A 33 28.67 -10.32 4.74
C LEU A 33 28.57 -8.79 4.80
N TYR A 34 27.76 -8.27 5.72
CA TYR A 34 27.38 -6.87 5.75
C TYR A 34 28.48 -5.94 6.25
N SER A 35 28.41 -4.64 5.93
CA SER A 35 29.42 -3.64 6.31
C SER A 35 30.84 -4.04 5.89
N ASN A 36 31.02 -4.24 4.59
CA ASN A 36 32.31 -4.58 3.96
C ASN A 36 32.53 -3.72 2.69
N ASN A 37 33.60 -4.00 1.93
CA ASN A 37 33.90 -3.37 0.65
C ASN A 37 33.68 -4.33 -0.54
N ILE A 38 32.74 -5.28 -0.43
CA ILE A 38 32.44 -6.27 -1.46
C ILE A 38 31.77 -5.55 -2.64
N PHE A 39 32.16 -5.89 -3.87
CA PHE A 39 31.68 -5.25 -5.10
C PHE A 39 31.28 -6.26 -6.17
N GLY A 40 30.68 -5.79 -7.27
CA GLY A 40 30.20 -6.66 -8.34
C GLY A 40 28.81 -7.23 -8.04
N SER A 41 28.36 -8.17 -8.87
CA SER A 41 27.00 -8.70 -8.78
C SER A 41 26.83 -9.80 -7.74
N ILE A 42 25.60 -9.93 -7.21
CA ILE A 42 25.20 -11.13 -6.47
C ILE A 42 25.15 -12.30 -7.47
N PRO A 43 25.85 -13.43 -7.22
CA PRO A 43 25.89 -14.56 -8.14
C PRO A 43 24.55 -15.32 -8.18
N GLU A 44 24.14 -15.79 -9.36
CA GLU A 44 22.94 -16.63 -9.54
C GLU A 44 23.05 -17.97 -8.80
N GLU A 45 24.28 -18.45 -8.54
CA GLU A 45 24.54 -19.67 -7.79
C GLU A 45 24.10 -19.57 -6.31
N LEU A 46 23.92 -18.36 -5.77
CA LEU A 46 23.40 -18.18 -4.41
C LEU A 46 22.01 -18.82 -4.24
N GLY A 47 21.18 -18.82 -5.29
CA GLY A 47 19.88 -19.47 -5.28
C GLY A 47 19.91 -21.00 -5.23
N LEU A 48 21.08 -21.64 -5.28
CA LEU A 48 21.24 -23.08 -5.02
C LEU A 48 21.15 -23.42 -3.53
N LEU A 49 21.37 -22.44 -2.64
CA LEU A 49 21.43 -22.61 -1.20
C LEU A 49 20.02 -22.63 -0.56
N ARG A 50 19.28 -23.71 -0.78
CA ARG A 50 17.86 -23.82 -0.38
C ARG A 50 17.59 -23.85 1.13
N LYS A 51 18.63 -24.01 1.96
CA LYS A 51 18.54 -24.02 3.43
C LYS A 51 18.78 -22.63 4.04
N LEU A 52 19.21 -21.64 3.26
CA LEU A 52 19.43 -20.28 3.74
C LEU A 52 18.10 -19.66 4.17
N TRP A 53 18.03 -19.26 5.44
CA TRP A 53 16.92 -18.49 5.99
C TRP A 53 17.30 -17.04 6.31
N VAL A 54 18.61 -16.73 6.41
CA VAL A 54 19.12 -15.35 6.53
C VAL A 54 20.15 -15.03 5.45
N VAL A 55 19.95 -13.91 4.76
CA VAL A 55 20.93 -13.30 3.86
C VAL A 55 21.05 -11.81 4.17
N GLN A 56 22.21 -11.40 4.69
CA GLN A 56 22.51 -10.01 5.00
C GLN A 56 23.77 -9.56 4.26
N LEU A 57 23.55 -8.80 3.19
CA LEU A 57 24.59 -8.24 2.30
C LEU A 57 24.57 -6.71 2.28
N LEU A 58 23.84 -6.08 3.22
CA LEU A 58 23.74 -4.63 3.32
C LEU A 58 25.10 -3.94 3.51
N ASP A 59 25.14 -2.64 3.23
CA ASP A 59 26.30 -1.78 3.46
C ASP A 59 27.57 -2.33 2.78
N ASN A 60 27.50 -2.41 1.45
CA ASN A 60 28.56 -2.86 0.56
C ASN A 60 28.54 -2.04 -0.74
N SER A 61 29.31 -2.44 -1.75
CA SER A 61 29.34 -1.83 -3.09
C SER A 61 28.82 -2.78 -4.17
N LEU A 62 27.85 -3.65 -3.84
CA LEU A 62 27.26 -4.60 -4.80
C LEU A 62 26.52 -3.85 -5.91
N THR A 63 26.63 -4.35 -7.14
CA THR A 63 26.06 -3.75 -8.35
C THR A 63 25.23 -4.76 -9.15
N GLY A 64 24.53 -4.28 -10.17
CA GLY A 64 23.75 -5.16 -11.07
C GLY A 64 22.42 -5.63 -10.45
N PRO A 65 21.70 -6.53 -11.14
CA PRO A 65 20.38 -6.95 -10.74
C PRO A 65 20.39 -7.88 -9.54
N ILE A 66 19.28 -7.88 -8.79
CA ILE A 66 18.96 -8.94 -7.85
C ILE A 66 18.68 -10.22 -8.67
N PRO A 67 19.42 -11.32 -8.45
CA PRO A 67 19.24 -12.56 -9.21
C PRO A 67 17.84 -13.16 -9.06
N THR A 68 17.26 -13.62 -10.16
CA THR A 68 15.93 -14.26 -10.12
C THR A 68 15.94 -15.58 -9.34
N SER A 69 17.10 -16.23 -9.25
CA SER A 69 17.35 -17.45 -8.49
C SER A 69 17.12 -17.32 -6.99
N ILE A 70 17.16 -16.10 -6.41
CA ILE A 70 16.81 -15.87 -4.99
C ILE A 70 15.40 -16.39 -4.68
N GLY A 71 14.46 -16.30 -5.62
CA GLY A 71 13.11 -16.84 -5.47
C GLY A 71 13.03 -18.38 -5.33
N LYS A 72 14.15 -19.11 -5.42
CA LYS A 72 14.25 -20.56 -5.16
C LYS A 72 14.57 -20.89 -3.70
N MET A 73 14.96 -19.90 -2.90
CA MET A 73 15.41 -20.06 -1.51
C MET A 73 14.20 -20.06 -0.56
N VAL A 74 13.34 -21.06 -0.66
CA VAL A 74 12.00 -21.07 -0.01
C VAL A 74 12.02 -21.00 1.53
N GLU A 75 13.16 -21.24 2.17
CA GLU A 75 13.37 -21.09 3.61
C GLU A 75 13.71 -19.65 4.04
N LEU A 76 13.93 -18.74 3.09
CA LEU A 76 14.37 -17.36 3.36
C LEU A 76 13.32 -16.60 4.18
N SER A 77 13.74 -16.10 5.36
CA SER A 77 12.93 -15.27 6.23
C SER A 77 13.43 -13.83 6.33
N ASP A 78 14.76 -13.60 6.25
CA ASP A 78 15.38 -12.27 6.33
C ASP A 78 16.29 -12.02 5.12
N LEU A 79 15.91 -11.06 4.26
CA LEU A 79 16.68 -10.62 3.11
C LEU A 79 16.98 -9.11 3.19
N LYS A 80 18.24 -8.79 3.48
CA LYS A 80 18.72 -7.39 3.60
C LYS A 80 19.82 -7.11 2.59
N LEU A 81 19.49 -6.28 1.60
CA LEU A 81 20.38 -5.87 0.51
C LEU A 81 20.53 -4.34 0.42
N HIS A 82 20.00 -3.60 1.39
CA HIS A 82 20.00 -2.13 1.41
C HIS A 82 21.41 -1.54 1.51
N ILE A 83 21.57 -0.25 1.17
CA ILE A 83 22.87 0.46 1.15
C ILE A 83 23.85 -0.29 0.24
N ASN A 84 23.50 -0.38 -1.04
CA ASN A 84 24.31 -0.94 -2.12
C ASN A 84 24.05 -0.11 -3.40
N LYS A 85 24.51 -0.61 -4.55
CA LYS A 85 24.29 -0.02 -5.89
C LYS A 85 23.56 -0.99 -6.81
N LEU A 86 22.68 -1.82 -6.25
CA LEU A 86 21.89 -2.78 -7.01
C LEU A 86 20.94 -2.04 -7.95
N SER A 87 20.75 -2.55 -9.16
CA SER A 87 20.01 -1.88 -10.22
C SER A 87 19.05 -2.83 -10.95
N GLY A 88 18.24 -2.30 -11.85
CA GLY A 88 17.24 -3.12 -12.56
C GLY A 88 16.01 -3.44 -11.70
N PRO A 89 15.09 -4.27 -12.22
CA PRO A 89 13.82 -4.54 -11.57
C PRO A 89 13.96 -5.50 -10.40
N ILE A 90 13.08 -5.34 -9.42
CA ILE A 90 12.88 -6.33 -8.35
C ILE A 90 12.31 -7.62 -8.98
N PRO A 91 12.96 -8.79 -8.82
CA PRO A 91 12.47 -10.04 -9.39
C PRO A 91 11.08 -10.42 -8.84
N THR A 92 10.15 -10.71 -9.74
CA THR A 92 8.81 -11.19 -9.37
C THR A 92 8.85 -12.52 -8.60
N THR A 93 9.92 -13.31 -8.79
CA THR A 93 10.17 -14.59 -8.12
C THR A 93 10.38 -14.48 -6.62
N ILE A 94 10.69 -13.28 -6.08
CA ILE A 94 10.72 -13.04 -4.63
C ILE A 94 9.34 -13.33 -4.01
N GLY A 95 8.24 -13.16 -4.74
CA GLY A 95 6.89 -13.51 -4.29
C GLY A 95 6.68 -15.00 -3.97
N ASN A 96 7.64 -15.88 -4.30
CA ASN A 96 7.59 -17.30 -3.91
C ASN A 96 8.04 -17.53 -2.46
N LEU A 97 8.68 -16.55 -1.81
CA LEU A 97 9.32 -16.68 -0.50
C LEU A 97 8.30 -16.48 0.63
N THR A 98 7.33 -17.39 0.74
CA THR A 98 6.20 -17.25 1.68
C THR A 98 6.57 -17.18 3.17
N LYS A 99 7.81 -17.57 3.53
CA LYS A 99 8.40 -17.43 4.89
C LYS A 99 9.09 -16.09 5.14
N LEU A 100 9.19 -15.22 4.13
CA LEU A 100 9.90 -13.95 4.22
C LEU A 100 9.17 -13.00 5.18
N THR A 101 9.85 -12.60 6.25
CA THR A 101 9.34 -11.65 7.25
C THR A 101 9.91 -10.26 7.03
N THR A 102 11.15 -10.16 6.51
CA THR A 102 11.85 -8.90 6.31
C THR A 102 12.45 -8.85 4.91
N LEU A 103 12.06 -7.83 4.15
CA LEU A 103 12.64 -7.47 2.87
C LEU A 103 13.10 -6.01 2.90
N ALA A 104 14.42 -5.80 2.97
CA ALA A 104 15.01 -4.47 3.02
C ALA A 104 15.93 -4.23 1.81
N LEU A 105 15.46 -3.40 0.88
CA LEU A 105 16.12 -3.08 -0.38
C LEU A 105 16.42 -1.57 -0.54
N TYR A 106 16.15 -0.77 0.49
CA TYR A 106 16.31 0.68 0.45
C TYR A 106 17.74 1.15 0.15
N LEU A 107 17.91 2.41 -0.26
CA LEU A 107 19.22 2.97 -0.63
C LEU A 107 19.94 2.11 -1.68
N ASN A 108 19.31 1.97 -2.84
CA ASN A 108 19.85 1.29 -4.02
C ASN A 108 19.41 2.05 -5.30
N GLU A 109 19.67 1.48 -6.48
CA GLU A 109 19.27 2.03 -7.78
C GLU A 109 18.21 1.16 -8.49
N LEU A 110 17.39 0.42 -7.72
CA LEU A 110 16.36 -0.47 -8.27
C LEU A 110 15.30 0.34 -9.01
N CYS A 111 14.81 -0.18 -10.13
CA CYS A 111 13.85 0.50 -11.00
C CYS A 111 12.66 -0.39 -11.39
N GLY A 112 11.73 0.14 -12.17
CA GLY A 112 10.51 -0.57 -12.55
C GLY A 112 9.50 -0.67 -11.39
N SER A 113 8.48 -1.50 -11.56
CA SER A 113 7.37 -1.58 -10.61
C SER A 113 7.62 -2.52 -9.43
N ILE A 114 6.92 -2.26 -8.32
CA ILE A 114 6.84 -3.22 -7.22
C ILE A 114 6.06 -4.44 -7.71
N PRO A 115 6.61 -5.67 -7.60
CA PRO A 115 5.92 -6.87 -8.08
C PRO A 115 4.58 -7.11 -7.37
N PRO A 116 3.46 -7.28 -8.10
CA PRO A 116 2.18 -7.67 -7.48
C PRO A 116 2.24 -8.99 -6.71
N SER A 117 3.19 -9.87 -7.06
CA SER A 117 3.48 -11.13 -6.38
C SER A 117 3.91 -10.96 -4.91
N PHE A 118 4.25 -9.73 -4.48
CA PHE A 118 4.52 -9.45 -3.06
C PHE A 118 3.31 -9.67 -2.17
N GLY A 119 2.08 -9.63 -2.72
CA GLY A 119 0.87 -10.01 -1.98
C GLY A 119 0.84 -11.47 -1.51
N ASN A 120 1.70 -12.34 -2.06
CA ASN A 120 1.82 -13.74 -1.63
C ASN A 120 2.67 -13.91 -0.35
N LEU A 121 3.38 -12.85 0.08
CA LEU A 121 4.31 -12.90 1.21
C LEU A 121 3.55 -12.77 2.54
N ALA A 122 2.74 -13.77 2.87
CA ALA A 122 1.81 -13.73 3.99
C ALA A 122 2.48 -13.50 5.37
N ALA A 123 3.76 -13.84 5.52
CA ALA A 123 4.55 -13.63 6.74
C ALA A 123 5.27 -12.26 6.79
N LEU A 124 5.16 -11.44 5.75
CA LEU A 124 5.95 -10.22 5.62
C LEU A 124 5.51 -9.16 6.64
N SER A 125 6.45 -8.79 7.51
CA SER A 125 6.30 -7.71 8.49
C SER A 125 6.92 -6.42 8.01
N ASP A 126 8.08 -6.50 7.36
CA ASP A 126 8.87 -5.34 6.99
C ASP A 126 9.13 -5.32 5.49
N LEU A 127 8.58 -4.31 4.81
CA LEU A 127 8.83 -4.01 3.41
C LEU A 127 9.43 -2.61 3.29
N LEU A 128 10.76 -2.56 3.15
CA LEU A 128 11.54 -1.31 3.15
C LEU A 128 12.19 -1.11 1.77
N LEU A 129 11.57 -0.27 0.94
CA LEU A 129 11.96 -0.01 -0.45
C LEU A 129 12.33 1.46 -0.71
N GLN A 130 12.39 2.30 0.33
CA GLN A 130 12.65 3.74 0.16
C GLN A 130 13.99 4.03 -0.52
N GLU A 131 14.14 5.22 -1.08
CA GLU A 131 15.40 5.68 -1.71
C GLU A 131 15.87 4.72 -2.81
N ASN A 132 15.00 4.52 -3.80
CA ASN A 132 15.25 3.77 -5.03
C ASN A 132 14.64 4.56 -6.22
N LYS A 133 14.64 3.97 -7.42
CA LYS A 133 14.05 4.51 -8.65
C LYS A 133 12.81 3.72 -9.08
N LEU A 134 12.08 3.14 -8.12
CA LEU A 134 10.88 2.34 -8.41
C LEU A 134 9.76 3.23 -8.94
N SER A 135 9.03 2.75 -9.94
CA SER A 135 8.00 3.51 -10.66
C SER A 135 6.72 2.70 -10.85
N GLY A 136 5.68 3.31 -11.43
CA GLY A 136 4.37 2.69 -11.55
C GLY A 136 3.58 2.69 -10.23
N SER A 137 2.42 2.04 -10.21
CA SER A 137 1.52 2.06 -9.06
C SER A 137 1.93 1.08 -7.96
N ILE A 138 1.51 1.39 -6.73
CA ILE A 138 1.59 0.46 -5.60
C ILE A 138 0.56 -0.67 -5.87
N PRO A 139 0.97 -1.95 -5.96
CA PRO A 139 0.03 -3.04 -6.16
C PRO A 139 -0.99 -3.12 -5.02
N SER A 140 -2.28 -3.21 -5.36
CA SER A 140 -3.36 -3.37 -4.35
C SER A 140 -3.20 -4.62 -3.49
N THR A 141 -2.49 -5.64 -4.01
CA THR A 141 -2.15 -6.87 -3.29
C THR A 141 -1.23 -6.63 -2.08
N ILE A 142 -0.54 -5.47 -1.97
CA ILE A 142 0.17 -5.11 -0.74
C ILE A 142 -0.83 -4.80 0.38
N GLY A 143 -1.99 -4.25 0.05
CA GLY A 143 -3.07 -3.97 1.01
C GLY A 143 -3.70 -5.23 1.62
N THR A 144 -3.46 -6.42 1.06
CA THR A 144 -3.95 -7.70 1.61
C THR A 144 -2.97 -8.33 2.62
N LEU A 145 -1.78 -7.76 2.82
CA LEU A 145 -0.78 -8.28 3.75
C LEU A 145 -1.14 -7.91 5.19
N THR A 146 -1.58 -8.89 5.97
CA THR A 146 -2.09 -8.68 7.34
C THR A 146 -1.00 -8.57 8.40
N MET A 147 0.22 -9.04 8.11
CA MET A 147 1.35 -9.04 9.04
C MET A 147 2.24 -7.80 8.91
N ILE A 148 1.96 -6.91 7.95
CA ILE A 148 2.83 -5.77 7.67
C ILE A 148 2.79 -4.77 8.84
N THR A 149 3.96 -4.44 9.40
CA THR A 149 4.11 -3.46 10.48
C THR A 149 4.90 -2.25 10.03
N ARG A 150 5.84 -2.45 9.09
CA ARG A 150 6.67 -1.39 8.52
C ARG A 150 6.62 -1.47 7.00
N LEU A 151 5.98 -0.48 6.39
CA LEU A 151 5.96 -0.26 4.95
C LEU A 151 6.58 1.10 4.67
N SER A 152 7.69 1.14 3.95
CA SER A 152 8.36 2.38 3.57
C SER A 152 8.70 2.37 2.09
N LEU A 153 8.05 3.25 1.34
CA LEU A 153 8.17 3.39 -0.12
C LEU A 153 8.64 4.80 -0.53
N VAL A 154 8.97 5.65 0.44
CA VAL A 154 9.29 7.08 0.25
C VAL A 154 10.51 7.25 -0.66
N MET A 155 10.66 8.40 -1.33
CA MET A 155 11.80 8.68 -2.20
C MET A 155 11.97 7.61 -3.30
N ASN A 156 10.87 7.36 -4.02
CA ASN A 156 10.81 6.60 -5.27
C ASN A 156 10.05 7.42 -6.31
N GLU A 157 9.97 6.92 -7.54
CA GLU A 157 9.19 7.48 -8.66
C GLU A 157 7.80 6.84 -8.80
N LEU A 158 7.27 6.29 -7.69
CA LEU A 158 5.99 5.58 -7.69
C LEU A 158 4.85 6.53 -8.07
N SER A 159 4.05 6.09 -9.03
CA SER A 159 2.82 6.74 -9.42
C SER A 159 1.75 6.43 -8.39
N GLY A 160 1.52 7.35 -7.47
CA GLY A 160 0.27 7.43 -6.72
C GLY A 160 -0.69 8.37 -7.44
N THR A 161 -1.98 8.07 -7.44
CA THR A 161 -2.94 9.17 -7.46
C THR A 161 -2.79 9.88 -6.13
N PHE A 162 -2.94 11.20 -6.09
CA PHE A 162 -3.15 11.91 -4.83
C PHE A 162 -4.55 11.58 -4.26
N GLY A 163 -4.97 10.31 -4.30
CA GLY A 163 -6.36 9.90 -4.12
C GLY A 163 -7.35 10.87 -4.77
N TYR A 164 -8.46 11.07 -4.10
CA TYR A 164 -9.27 12.28 -4.29
C TYR A 164 -8.67 13.41 -3.47
N MET A 165 -7.93 14.31 -4.09
CA MET A 165 -7.46 15.52 -3.41
C MET A 165 -8.56 16.59 -3.44
N ALA A 166 -8.75 17.28 -2.32
CA ALA A 166 -9.69 18.38 -2.26
C ALA A 166 -9.37 19.43 -3.36
N PRO A 167 -10.34 19.82 -4.22
CA PRO A 167 -10.07 20.61 -5.42
C PRO A 167 -9.31 21.92 -5.14
N GLU A 168 -9.64 22.56 -4.03
CA GLU A 168 -9.04 23.83 -3.61
C GLU A 168 -7.60 23.69 -3.09
N LEU A 169 -7.19 22.48 -2.73
CA LEU A 169 -5.83 22.17 -2.25
C LEU A 169 -5.01 21.44 -3.32
N ALA A 170 -5.66 20.98 -4.39
CA ALA A 170 -5.04 20.17 -5.43
C ALA A 170 -3.82 20.84 -6.10
N TYR A 171 -3.88 22.16 -6.30
CA TYR A 171 -2.79 22.94 -6.89
C TYR A 171 -1.72 23.38 -5.89
N THR A 172 -2.05 23.37 -4.59
CA THR A 172 -1.15 23.87 -3.53
C THR A 172 -0.27 22.78 -2.94
N MET A 173 -0.67 21.50 -3.10
CA MET A 173 -0.05 20.33 -2.45
C MET A 173 0.09 20.48 -0.92
N LYS A 174 -0.72 21.36 -0.31
CA LYS A 174 -0.72 21.59 1.13
C LYS A 174 -1.61 20.55 1.81
N VAL A 175 -0.99 19.57 2.47
CA VAL A 175 -1.70 18.55 3.25
C VAL A 175 -2.22 19.17 4.55
N ASN A 176 -3.50 18.93 4.86
CA ASN A 176 -4.14 19.23 6.13
C ASN A 176 -5.27 18.21 6.38
N GLU A 177 -5.89 18.28 7.56
CA GLU A 177 -6.97 17.36 7.93
C GLU A 177 -8.20 17.45 7.03
N LYS A 178 -8.36 18.53 6.26
CA LYS A 178 -9.49 18.73 5.32
C LYS A 178 -9.24 18.13 3.94
N CYS A 179 -7.98 17.91 3.55
CA CYS A 179 -7.62 17.08 2.40
C CYS A 179 -8.00 15.62 2.67
N ASP A 180 -7.55 15.08 3.80
CA ASP A 180 -7.71 13.66 4.13
C ASP A 180 -9.20 13.28 4.25
N VAL A 181 -9.99 14.14 4.89
CA VAL A 181 -11.44 13.96 5.02
C VAL A 181 -12.13 13.99 3.65
N PHE A 182 -11.73 14.88 2.74
CA PHE A 182 -12.27 14.90 1.38
C PHE A 182 -11.98 13.60 0.64
N SER A 183 -10.73 13.10 0.74
CA SER A 183 -10.33 11.83 0.16
C SER A 183 -11.17 10.67 0.67
N PHE A 184 -11.44 10.65 1.99
CA PHE A 184 -12.30 9.66 2.61
C PHE A 184 -13.74 9.72 2.06
N GLY A 185 -14.32 10.92 1.93
CA GLY A 185 -15.67 11.08 1.42
C GLY A 185 -15.84 10.54 0.00
N ALA A 186 -14.92 10.88 -0.90
CA ALA A 186 -14.98 10.43 -2.29
C ALA A 186 -14.78 8.91 -2.41
N LEU A 187 -13.82 8.33 -1.67
CA LEU A 187 -13.62 6.88 -1.65
C LEU A 187 -14.83 6.15 -1.08
N THR A 188 -15.47 6.71 -0.04
CA THR A 188 -16.67 6.14 0.54
C THR A 188 -17.82 6.13 -0.46
N LEU A 189 -18.01 7.21 -1.24
CA LEU A 189 -18.97 7.23 -2.34
C LEU A 189 -18.63 6.22 -3.42
N GLU A 190 -17.37 6.12 -3.84
CA GLU A 190 -16.93 5.15 -4.84
C GLU A 190 -17.26 3.70 -4.43
N ILE A 191 -17.07 3.38 -3.14
CA ILE A 191 -17.40 2.06 -2.58
C ILE A 191 -18.90 1.78 -2.63
N ILE A 192 -19.76 2.70 -2.15
CA ILE A 192 -21.21 2.45 -2.10
C ILE A 192 -21.87 2.50 -3.48
N MET A 193 -21.28 3.24 -4.43
CA MET A 193 -21.79 3.37 -5.80
C MET A 193 -21.24 2.28 -6.73
N GLY A 194 -20.13 1.62 -6.36
CA GLY A 194 -19.46 0.61 -7.20
C GLY A 194 -18.88 1.17 -8.51
N LYS A 195 -18.82 2.50 -8.65
CA LYS A 195 -18.32 3.26 -9.80
C LYS A 195 -17.73 4.58 -9.33
N HIS A 196 -16.88 5.19 -10.16
CA HIS A 196 -16.24 6.47 -9.86
C HIS A 196 -17.30 7.60 -9.73
N PRO A 197 -17.36 8.35 -8.60
CA PRO A 197 -18.42 9.32 -8.30
C PRO A 197 -18.21 10.72 -8.92
N GLU A 198 -17.56 10.82 -10.10
CA GLU A 198 -17.17 12.11 -10.71
C GLU A 198 -18.36 13.03 -11.00
N ASP A 199 -19.44 12.49 -11.58
CA ASP A 199 -20.64 13.26 -11.90
C ASP A 199 -21.32 13.82 -10.64
N LEU A 200 -21.28 13.07 -9.54
CA LEU A 200 -21.85 13.47 -8.26
C LEU A 200 -20.99 14.53 -7.56
N ILE A 201 -19.66 14.33 -7.53
CA ILE A 201 -18.71 15.29 -6.93
C ILE A 201 -18.71 16.61 -7.71
N SER A 202 -18.74 16.56 -9.04
CA SER A 202 -18.83 17.76 -9.88
C SER A 202 -20.15 18.50 -9.68
N SER A 203 -21.26 17.76 -9.53
CA SER A 203 -22.57 18.34 -9.19
C SER A 203 -22.57 18.99 -7.80
N LEU A 204 -21.99 18.34 -6.78
CA LEU A 204 -21.85 18.89 -5.42
C LEU A 204 -21.03 20.20 -5.39
N SER A 205 -20.13 20.36 -6.37
CA SER A 205 -19.29 21.54 -6.53
C SER A 205 -19.98 22.70 -7.26
N SER A 206 -21.11 22.43 -7.93
CA SER A 206 -21.83 23.41 -8.75
C SER A 206 -23.00 24.03 -7.97
N PRO A 207 -23.08 25.36 -7.84
CA PRO A 207 -24.21 26.03 -7.18
C PRO A 207 -25.52 25.98 -8.00
N THR A 208 -25.49 25.46 -9.23
CA THR A 208 -26.60 25.52 -10.20
C THR A 208 -27.27 24.19 -10.52
N ILE A 209 -26.81 23.06 -9.96
CA ILE A 209 -27.42 21.74 -10.21
C ILE A 209 -28.22 21.30 -8.98
N THR A 210 -29.52 21.06 -9.17
CA THR A 210 -30.41 20.46 -8.19
C THR A 210 -30.08 18.97 -8.01
N ILE A 211 -29.03 18.67 -7.24
CA ILE A 211 -28.79 17.34 -6.64
C ILE A 211 -30.02 16.89 -5.81
N GLY A 212 -30.86 17.86 -5.46
CA GLY A 212 -32.20 17.73 -4.88
C GLY A 212 -33.04 16.56 -5.36
N ASP A 213 -32.94 16.18 -6.65
CA ASP A 213 -33.88 15.22 -7.25
C ASP A 213 -33.29 13.82 -7.52
N LEU A 214 -31.97 13.65 -7.37
CA LEU A 214 -31.33 12.34 -7.59
C LEU A 214 -31.64 11.39 -6.44
N LEU A 215 -32.23 10.24 -6.74
CA LEU A 215 -32.52 9.22 -5.73
C LEU A 215 -31.24 8.45 -5.37
N LEU A 216 -30.97 8.32 -4.07
CA LEU A 216 -29.80 7.61 -3.57
C LEU A 216 -29.74 6.17 -4.10
N LYS A 217 -30.88 5.48 -4.18
CA LYS A 217 -30.98 4.10 -4.66
C LYS A 217 -30.45 3.88 -6.09
N ASP A 218 -30.55 4.90 -6.94
CA ASP A 218 -30.21 4.80 -8.36
C ASP A 218 -28.69 4.94 -8.57
N GLU A 219 -28.01 5.58 -7.61
CA GLU A 219 -26.56 5.75 -7.61
C GLU A 219 -25.80 4.65 -6.86
N LEU A 220 -26.47 3.86 -6.01
CA LEU A 220 -25.87 2.69 -5.35
C LEU A 220 -25.39 1.64 -6.37
N ASP A 221 -24.45 0.80 -5.95
CA ASP A 221 -23.91 -0.28 -6.77
C ASP A 221 -25.01 -1.24 -7.25
N GLN A 222 -25.39 -1.09 -8.53
CA GLN A 222 -26.45 -1.85 -9.19
C GLN A 222 -26.12 -3.35 -9.34
N ARG A 223 -24.88 -3.77 -9.06
CA ARG A 223 -24.50 -5.19 -9.01
C ARG A 223 -24.99 -5.88 -7.73
N LEU A 224 -25.33 -5.10 -6.70
CA LEU A 224 -25.82 -5.59 -5.42
C LEU A 224 -27.33 -5.42 -5.32
N SER A 225 -27.97 -6.30 -4.54
CA SER A 225 -29.38 -6.11 -4.17
C SER A 225 -29.53 -4.89 -3.28
N LEU A 226 -30.58 -4.09 -3.49
CA LEU A 226 -30.83 -2.90 -2.69
C LEU A 226 -30.89 -3.24 -1.18
N PRO A 227 -30.21 -2.47 -0.30
CA PRO A 227 -30.22 -2.74 1.12
C PRO A 227 -31.64 -2.58 1.70
N THR A 228 -31.98 -3.43 2.68
CA THR A 228 -33.25 -3.39 3.41
C THR A 228 -33.03 -3.33 4.91
N ASN A 229 -34.03 -2.86 5.66
CA ASN A 229 -34.02 -2.80 7.12
C ASN A 229 -32.81 -2.02 7.68
N GLU A 230 -32.04 -2.63 8.57
CA GLU A 230 -30.90 -2.02 9.25
C GLU A 230 -29.81 -1.58 8.26
N ALA A 231 -29.47 -2.42 7.28
CA ALA A 231 -28.49 -2.11 6.23
C ALA A 231 -28.89 -0.88 5.39
N ALA A 232 -30.19 -0.61 5.24
CA ALA A 232 -30.66 0.58 4.55
C ALA A 232 -30.37 1.87 5.32
N GLY A 233 -30.56 1.83 6.65
CA GLY A 233 -30.14 2.92 7.53
C GLY A 233 -28.63 3.08 7.55
N GLU A 234 -27.88 1.98 7.41
CA GLU A 234 -26.41 2.01 7.35
C GLU A 234 -25.88 2.70 6.12
N VAL A 235 -26.33 2.27 4.94
CA VAL A 235 -25.92 2.89 3.68
C VAL A 235 -26.29 4.37 3.65
N LEU A 236 -27.47 4.74 4.15
CA LEU A 236 -27.87 6.13 4.23
C LEU A 236 -26.94 6.97 5.12
N SER A 237 -26.57 6.45 6.29
CA SER A 237 -25.73 7.18 7.24
C SER A 237 -24.29 7.31 6.72
N ILE A 238 -23.77 6.26 6.10
CA ILE A 238 -22.47 6.29 5.41
C ILE A 238 -22.48 7.31 4.28
N ALA A 239 -23.55 7.36 3.47
CA ALA A 239 -23.71 8.35 2.41
C ALA A 239 -23.73 9.79 2.95
N LYS A 240 -24.40 10.03 4.09
CA LYS A 240 -24.41 11.35 4.76
C LYS A 240 -23.00 11.79 5.16
N ILE A 241 -22.28 10.91 5.85
CA ILE A 241 -20.90 11.17 6.26
C ILE A 241 -20.03 11.47 5.04
N ALA A 242 -20.15 10.65 3.99
CA ALA A 242 -19.38 10.81 2.76
C ALA A 242 -19.62 12.17 2.08
N ILE A 243 -20.88 12.61 2.00
CA ILE A 243 -21.25 13.91 1.43
C ILE A 243 -20.78 15.07 2.32
N ALA A 244 -20.90 14.96 3.65
CA ALA A 244 -20.39 15.98 4.57
C ALA A 244 -18.87 16.16 4.42
N CYS A 245 -18.14 15.08 4.20
CA CYS A 245 -16.71 15.08 3.90
C CYS A 245 -16.37 15.78 2.57
N LEU A 246 -17.29 15.81 1.61
CA LEU A 246 -17.12 16.40 0.29
C LEU A 246 -17.62 17.85 0.19
N HIS A 247 -17.92 18.48 1.32
CA HIS A 247 -18.41 19.86 1.33
C HIS A 247 -17.45 20.82 0.58
N THR A 248 -18.00 21.70 -0.24
CA THR A 248 -17.24 22.62 -1.10
C THR A 248 -16.45 23.66 -0.30
N ILE A 249 -17.00 24.10 0.83
CA ILE A 249 -16.32 24.93 1.82
C ILE A 249 -15.50 24.03 2.75
N PRO A 250 -14.15 24.09 2.75
CA PRO A 250 -13.31 23.13 3.49
C PRO A 250 -13.49 23.18 5.00
N GLN A 251 -13.78 24.36 5.54
CA GLN A 251 -13.99 24.56 6.98
C GLN A 251 -15.28 23.89 7.49
N SER A 252 -16.24 23.67 6.59
CA SER A 252 -17.50 22.98 6.93
C SER A 252 -17.39 21.47 6.87
N ARG A 253 -16.30 20.92 6.31
CA ARG A 253 -16.05 19.47 6.35
C ARG A 253 -15.77 19.07 7.81
N PRO A 254 -16.22 17.89 8.26
CA PRO A 254 -15.81 17.37 9.57
C PRO A 254 -14.30 17.13 9.63
N THR A 255 -13.77 16.80 10.80
CA THR A 255 -12.43 16.22 10.96
C THR A 255 -12.53 14.69 10.92
N MET A 256 -11.44 13.99 10.61
CA MET A 256 -11.43 12.52 10.68
C MET A 256 -11.75 11.99 12.09
N GLN A 257 -11.45 12.76 13.14
CA GLN A 257 -11.83 12.41 14.51
C GLN A 257 -13.36 12.41 14.69
N GLN A 258 -14.05 13.43 14.15
CA GLN A 258 -15.51 13.52 14.17
C GLN A 258 -16.14 12.40 13.34
N VAL A 259 -15.63 12.16 12.13
CA VAL A 259 -16.05 11.03 11.27
C VAL A 259 -15.92 9.70 12.00
N SER A 260 -14.77 9.44 12.61
CA SER A 260 -14.51 8.22 13.38
C SER A 260 -15.46 8.07 14.57
N GLN A 261 -15.73 9.17 15.29
CA GLN A 261 -16.66 9.18 16.42
C GLN A 261 -18.10 8.89 15.98
N GLU A 262 -18.55 9.45 14.85
CA GLU A 262 -19.88 9.15 14.29
C GLU A 262 -19.99 7.69 13.86
N LEU A 263 -18.98 7.15 13.17
CA LEU A 263 -18.92 5.74 12.81
C LEU A 263 -18.91 4.82 14.05
N SER A 264 -18.33 5.27 15.18
CA SER A 264 -18.21 4.49 16.41
C SER A 264 -19.43 4.58 17.35
N THR A 265 -20.16 5.69 17.32
CA THR A 265 -21.35 5.93 18.18
C THR A 265 -22.67 5.47 17.54
N TRP A 266 -22.52 4.78 16.42
CA TRP A 266 -23.56 4.21 15.60
C TRP A 266 -24.74 3.61 16.39
N LYS A 267 -25.92 4.21 16.23
CA LYS A 267 -27.21 3.60 16.59
C LYS A 267 -28.15 3.73 15.41
N SER A 268 -28.68 2.61 14.95
CA SER A 268 -29.63 2.52 13.83
C SER A 268 -30.91 3.31 14.13
N HIS A 269 -30.96 4.58 13.77
CA HIS A 269 -32.24 5.26 13.61
C HIS A 269 -32.78 4.87 12.24
N LEU A 270 -33.87 4.09 12.20
CA LEU A 270 -34.55 3.69 10.97
C LEU A 270 -35.28 4.89 10.35
N PRO A 271 -34.93 5.31 9.12
CA PRO A 271 -35.90 5.79 8.16
C PRO A 271 -36.33 4.62 7.27
N ASN A 272 -37.64 4.41 7.16
CA ASN A 272 -38.21 3.20 6.57
C ASN A 272 -38.09 3.05 5.06
N THR A 273 -37.42 3.93 4.29
CA THR A 273 -37.34 3.74 2.83
C THR A 273 -36.15 4.46 2.17
N LEU A 274 -35.06 3.74 1.86
CA LEU A 274 -34.02 4.19 0.90
C LEU A 274 -34.62 4.53 -0.49
N HIS A 275 -35.77 3.94 -0.82
CA HIS A 275 -36.42 4.04 -2.12
C HIS A 275 -36.88 5.46 -2.52
N THR A 276 -37.07 6.34 -1.54
CA THR A 276 -37.64 7.68 -1.73
C THR A 276 -36.67 8.80 -1.37
N ILE A 277 -35.49 8.47 -0.85
CA ILE A 277 -34.54 9.47 -0.35
C ILE A 277 -33.73 10.04 -1.50
N THR A 278 -33.74 11.36 -1.64
CA THR A 278 -32.90 12.05 -2.60
C THR A 278 -31.59 12.50 -1.98
N PHE A 279 -30.54 12.68 -2.78
CA PHE A 279 -29.27 13.25 -2.31
C PHE A 279 -29.45 14.65 -1.70
N GLY A 280 -30.41 15.45 -2.18
CA GLY A 280 -30.78 16.71 -1.54
C GLY A 280 -31.22 16.53 -0.09
N GLU A 281 -32.08 15.54 0.19
CA GLU A 281 -32.46 15.22 1.57
C GLU A 281 -31.28 14.69 2.38
N VAL A 282 -30.34 13.97 1.77
CA VAL A 282 -29.10 13.53 2.43
C VAL A 282 -28.19 14.72 2.79
N VAL A 283 -28.17 15.78 1.97
CA VAL A 283 -27.45 17.04 2.21
C VAL A 283 -28.16 17.94 3.24
N ASP A 284 -29.50 18.05 3.16
CA ASP A 284 -30.34 18.95 3.98
C ASP A 284 -30.76 18.38 5.33
N LEU A 285 -30.68 17.05 5.51
CA LEU A 285 -30.69 16.42 6.84
C LEU A 285 -29.41 16.82 7.54
N ARG A 286 -29.35 18.09 7.94
CA ARG A 286 -28.31 18.70 8.74
C ARG A 286 -27.92 17.69 9.78
N VAL A 287 -26.65 17.29 9.73
CA VAL A 287 -25.96 16.82 10.91
C VAL A 287 -26.35 17.79 12.00
N SER A 288 -27.18 17.30 12.92
CA SER A 288 -27.78 18.12 13.95
C SER A 288 -26.63 18.48 14.88
N THR A 289 -25.96 19.60 14.61
CA THR A 289 -24.85 20.15 15.39
C THR A 289 -23.74 19.13 15.69
N ILE A 290 -22.73 19.09 14.81
CA ILE A 290 -21.34 18.93 15.28
C ILE A 290 -20.88 20.29 15.84
#